data_AF-A0A8S9H9D2-F1
#
_entry.id   AF-A0A8S9H9D2-F1
#
_cell.length_a   1.000
_cell.length_b   1.000
_cell.length_c   1.000
_cell.angle_alpha   90.00
_cell.angle_beta   90.00
_cell.angle_gamma   90.00
#
_symmetry.space_group_name_H-M   'P 1'
#
loop_
_entity.id
_entity.type
_entity.pdbx_description
1 polymer ?
#
loop_
_entity_poly.entity_id
_entity_poly.type
_entity_poly.pdbx_seq_one_letter_code
_entity_poly.pdbx_strand_id
1 'polypeptide(L)'
;MRWSVNNVSYQHPTTPYLIALKHNLTNAFDWRFTPPDSYDSKSYNIFAEPSNANATISDGIYRLKFNSTVDVVLQNANTMSVNNSETHPWHLHGHDFWVLGYGEGKFNESNDPKRYNLVDPIMKNTVAVQPYGWTALRFRADNPGVWAFHCHIESHFFMGMRIVFASGIDRVANLPSSIMGCGQAKR
;
A
#
# COMPACT_ATOMS: atom_id res chain seq x y z
N MET A 1 1.50 6.10 19.14
CA MET A 1 0.36 5.59 18.35
C MET A 1 0.84 5.38 16.92
N ARG A 2 0.42 4.32 16.22
CA ARG A 2 0.83 3.98 14.85
C ARG A 2 -0.38 3.55 14.03
N TRP A 3 -0.25 3.64 12.71
CA TRP A 3 -1.13 3.00 11.74
C TRP A 3 -0.36 1.90 11.02
N SER A 4 -1.07 0.89 10.56
CA SER A 4 -0.49 -0.28 9.88
C SER A 4 -1.39 -0.77 8.76
N VAL A 5 -0.78 -1.54 7.86
CA VAL A 5 -1.44 -2.24 6.76
C VAL A 5 -1.01 -3.69 6.87
N ASN A 6 -1.96 -4.62 6.97
CA ASN A 6 -1.68 -6.05 7.20
C ASN A 6 -0.70 -6.29 8.35
N ASN A 7 -0.93 -5.61 9.49
CA ASN A 7 -0.07 -5.61 10.69
C ASN A 7 1.35 -5.04 10.52
N VAL A 8 1.70 -4.48 9.36
CA VAL A 8 3.00 -3.81 9.16
C VAL A 8 2.81 -2.30 9.22
N SER A 9 3.40 -1.65 10.21
CA SER A 9 3.48 -0.19 10.27
C SER A 9 4.72 0.27 9.51
N TYR A 10 4.51 1.10 8.49
CA TYR A 10 5.60 1.54 7.65
C TYR A 10 6.60 2.45 8.40
N GLN A 11 7.90 2.23 8.20
CA GLN A 11 8.97 3.14 8.61
C GLN A 11 9.77 3.61 7.39
N HIS A 12 10.16 4.88 7.35
CA HIS A 12 10.89 5.41 6.18
C HIS A 12 12.40 5.13 6.30
N PRO A 13 13.05 4.59 5.25
CA PRO A 13 14.49 4.39 5.25
C PRO A 13 15.21 5.75 5.07
N THR A 14 16.49 5.78 5.44
CA THR A 14 17.35 6.96 5.22
C THR A 14 17.89 7.05 3.80
N THR A 15 17.83 5.94 3.04
CA THR A 15 18.28 5.85 1.65
C THR A 15 17.08 5.76 0.72
N PRO A 16 16.97 6.59 -0.33
CA PRO A 16 15.84 6.54 -1.25
C PRO A 16 15.73 5.19 -1.98
N TYR A 17 14.55 4.56 -1.96
CA TYR A 17 14.33 3.25 -2.57
C TYR A 17 14.75 3.16 -4.03
N LEU A 18 14.43 4.18 -4.83
CA LEU A 18 14.73 4.17 -6.26
C LEU A 18 16.25 4.04 -6.50
N ILE A 19 17.05 4.75 -5.70
CA ILE A 19 18.50 4.67 -5.73
C ILE A 19 18.96 3.30 -5.21
N ALA A 20 18.43 2.87 -4.06
CA ALA A 20 18.79 1.60 -3.45
C ALA A 20 18.53 0.41 -4.39
N LEU A 21 17.39 0.39 -5.08
CA LEU A 21 17.05 -0.65 -6.05
C LEU A 21 17.90 -0.54 -7.32
N LYS A 22 18.10 0.66 -7.88
CA LYS A 22 18.88 0.85 -9.12
C LYS A 22 20.36 0.50 -8.94
N HIS A 23 20.91 0.74 -7.76
CA HIS A 23 22.31 0.47 -7.43
C HIS A 23 22.52 -0.78 -6.55
N ASN A 24 21.47 -1.60 -6.35
CA ASN A 24 21.52 -2.84 -5.58
C ASN A 24 22.10 -2.68 -4.15
N LEU A 25 21.71 -1.61 -3.45
CA LEU A 25 22.08 -1.33 -2.06
C LEU A 25 21.21 -2.16 -1.11
N THR A 26 21.54 -3.44 -0.94
CA THR A 26 20.67 -4.41 -0.24
C THR A 26 20.51 -4.17 1.27
N ASN A 27 21.34 -3.31 1.87
CA ASN A 27 21.29 -2.97 3.29
C ASN A 27 20.56 -1.65 3.56
N ALA A 28 19.94 -1.05 2.54
CA ALA A 28 19.34 0.29 2.62
C ALA A 28 17.92 0.30 3.23
N PHE A 29 17.25 -0.84 3.21
CA PHE A 29 15.93 -1.12 3.77
C PHE A 29 15.81 -2.65 3.97
N ASP A 30 14.70 -3.15 4.47
CA ASP A 30 14.35 -4.56 4.63
C ASP A 30 14.20 -5.25 3.26
N TRP A 31 15.31 -5.38 2.54
CA TRP A 31 15.37 -5.75 1.14
C TRP A 31 14.71 -7.09 0.86
N ARG A 32 14.91 -8.07 1.73
CA ARG A 32 14.39 -9.43 1.58
C ARG A 32 13.00 -9.60 2.18
N PHE A 33 12.52 -8.65 2.98
CA PHE A 33 11.17 -8.71 3.52
C PHE A 33 10.16 -8.41 2.42
N THR A 34 9.18 -9.30 2.30
CA THR A 34 8.00 -9.08 1.46
C THR A 34 6.84 -8.86 2.41
N PRO A 35 6.22 -7.67 2.44
CA PRO A 35 5.06 -7.43 3.29
C PRO A 35 3.92 -8.41 2.96
N PRO A 36 3.05 -8.77 3.91
CA PRO A 36 1.98 -9.73 3.67
C PRO A 36 0.96 -9.20 2.66
N ASP A 37 0.66 -9.96 1.61
CA ASP A 37 -0.35 -9.59 0.60
C ASP A 37 -1.79 -9.53 1.17
N SER A 38 -2.03 -10.19 2.31
CA SER A 38 -3.34 -10.30 2.95
C SER A 38 -3.24 -10.33 4.47
N TYR A 39 -4.39 -10.29 5.14
CA TYR A 39 -4.59 -10.46 6.57
C TYR A 39 -5.38 -11.76 6.83
N ASP A 40 -5.54 -12.17 8.10
CA ASP A 40 -6.36 -13.34 8.42
C ASP A 40 -7.85 -13.05 8.18
N SER A 41 -8.30 -13.27 6.94
CA SER A 41 -9.67 -13.02 6.51
C SER A 41 -10.69 -13.98 7.14
N LYS A 42 -10.25 -15.01 7.88
CA LYS A 42 -11.17 -15.92 8.59
C LYS A 42 -11.37 -15.50 10.04
N SER A 43 -10.30 -15.20 10.78
CA SER A 43 -10.39 -14.92 12.21
C SER A 43 -10.50 -13.44 12.56
N TYR A 44 -10.02 -12.54 11.69
CA TYR A 44 -9.96 -11.11 12.02
C TYR A 44 -11.35 -10.48 12.08
N ASN A 45 -11.73 -9.98 13.25
CA ASN A 45 -12.97 -9.26 13.46
C ASN A 45 -12.77 -7.76 13.22
N ILE A 46 -13.29 -7.24 12.10
CA ILE A 46 -13.15 -5.83 11.72
C ILE A 46 -13.93 -4.87 12.63
N PHE A 47 -14.82 -5.37 13.50
CA PHE A 47 -15.63 -4.56 14.41
C PHE A 47 -15.07 -4.49 15.84
N ALA A 48 -14.02 -5.27 16.13
CA ALA A 48 -13.40 -5.30 17.44
C ALA A 48 -12.08 -4.53 17.45
N GLU A 49 -11.67 -4.04 18.62
CA GLU A 49 -10.35 -3.45 18.79
C GLU A 49 -9.25 -4.45 18.40
N PRO A 50 -8.25 -4.04 17.63
CA PRO A 50 -7.19 -4.94 17.19
C PRO A 50 -6.32 -5.34 18.40
N SER A 51 -6.06 -6.65 18.53
CA SER A 51 -5.19 -7.18 19.61
C SER A 51 -3.72 -6.79 19.44
N ASN A 52 -3.31 -6.40 18.23
CA ASN A 52 -1.94 -6.02 17.84
C ASN A 52 -0.85 -7.07 18.14
N ALA A 53 -1.22 -8.33 18.43
CA ALA A 53 -0.28 -9.35 18.90
C ALA A 53 0.91 -9.59 17.95
N ASN A 54 0.71 -9.41 16.65
CA ASN A 54 1.71 -9.64 15.59
C ASN A 54 2.03 -8.35 14.80
N ALA A 55 1.78 -7.18 15.38
CA ALA A 55 2.09 -5.92 14.70
C ALA A 55 3.61 -5.68 14.65
N THR A 56 4.13 -5.37 13.46
CA THR A 56 5.55 -5.13 13.22
C THR A 56 5.78 -3.75 12.60
N ILE A 57 7.05 -3.36 12.52
CA ILE A 57 7.50 -2.14 11.86
C ILE A 57 8.51 -2.58 10.80
N SER A 58 8.33 -2.11 9.57
CA SER A 58 9.24 -2.43 8.47
C SER A 58 9.19 -1.35 7.40
N ASP A 59 10.25 -1.28 6.61
CA ASP A 59 10.39 -0.47 5.41
C ASP A 59 10.45 -1.33 4.13
N GLY A 60 10.02 -2.60 4.21
CA GLY A 60 9.93 -3.49 3.06
C GLY A 60 8.85 -3.07 2.05
N ILE A 61 8.97 -3.60 0.83
CA ILE A 61 8.21 -3.13 -0.34
C ILE A 61 7.55 -4.29 -1.08
N TYR A 62 6.45 -4.00 -1.75
CA TYR A 62 5.80 -4.90 -2.70
C TYR A 62 6.48 -4.78 -4.07
N ARG A 63 7.05 -5.88 -4.56
CA ARG A 63 7.68 -5.93 -5.88
C ARG A 63 6.69 -6.49 -6.89
N LEU A 64 6.21 -5.64 -7.78
CA LEU A 64 5.25 -5.98 -8.81
C LEU A 64 5.98 -6.38 -10.09
N LYS A 65 5.40 -7.34 -10.82
CA LYS A 65 5.88 -7.67 -12.17
C LYS A 65 5.55 -6.51 -13.10
N PHE A 66 6.53 -6.05 -13.88
CA PHE A 66 6.29 -4.99 -14.85
C PHE A 66 5.18 -5.38 -15.84
N ASN A 67 4.27 -4.43 -16.10
CA ASN A 67 3.11 -4.58 -16.97
C ASN A 67 2.05 -5.62 -16.51
N SER A 68 2.09 -6.06 -15.24
CA SER A 68 1.02 -6.89 -14.68
C SER A 68 -0.22 -6.06 -14.35
N THR A 69 -1.40 -6.68 -14.44
CA THR A 69 -2.63 -6.15 -13.85
C THR A 69 -2.65 -6.49 -12.35
N VAL A 70 -2.91 -5.50 -11.52
CA VAL A 70 -2.89 -5.62 -10.05
C VAL A 70 -4.24 -5.18 -9.51
N ASP A 71 -4.86 -6.06 -8.73
CA ASP A 71 -6.06 -5.76 -7.96
C ASP A 71 -5.66 -5.55 -6.50
N VAL A 72 -6.23 -4.51 -5.89
CA VAL A 72 -6.07 -4.23 -4.47
C VAL A 72 -7.44 -4.08 -3.86
N VAL A 73 -7.66 -4.77 -2.73
CA VAL A 73 -8.85 -4.56 -1.90
C VAL A 73 -8.39 -3.92 -0.61
N LEU A 74 -8.82 -2.68 -0.40
CA LEU A 74 -8.67 -1.98 0.86
C LEU A 74 -9.78 -2.43 1.79
N GLN A 75 -9.45 -3.04 2.93
CA GLN A 75 -10.39 -3.36 4.00
C GLN A 75 -10.20 -2.38 5.15
N ASN A 76 -11.29 -1.78 5.61
CA ASN A 76 -11.31 -0.94 6.82
C ASN A 76 -11.78 -1.74 8.04
N ALA A 77 -11.40 -1.27 9.23
CA ALA A 77 -11.67 -1.94 10.50
C ALA A 77 -11.83 -0.91 11.65
N ASN A 78 -12.18 -1.42 12.82
CA ASN A 78 -12.19 -0.67 14.07
C ASN A 78 -10.77 -0.20 14.43
N THR A 79 -10.67 0.98 15.01
CA THR A 79 -9.43 1.56 15.54
C THR A 79 -9.12 1.02 16.94
N MET A 80 -8.22 1.69 17.67
CA MET A 80 -7.96 1.44 19.10
C MET A 80 -9.03 2.05 20.02
N SER A 81 -10.12 2.57 19.46
CA SER A 81 -11.28 3.03 20.21
C SER A 81 -12.47 2.17 19.79
N VAL A 82 -13.14 1.58 20.77
CA VAL A 82 -14.35 0.76 20.57
C VAL A 82 -15.37 1.50 19.70
N ASN A 83 -15.92 0.81 18.71
CA ASN A 83 -16.92 1.32 17.77
C ASN A 83 -16.47 2.54 16.94
N ASN A 84 -15.17 2.75 16.77
CA ASN A 84 -14.63 3.83 15.95
C ASN A 84 -13.91 3.28 14.72
N SER A 85 -14.40 3.59 13.52
CA SER A 85 -13.73 3.34 12.24
C SER A 85 -13.85 4.61 11.40
N GLU A 86 -12.72 5.06 10.84
CA GLU A 86 -12.62 6.35 10.14
C GLU A 86 -12.65 6.16 8.62
N THR A 87 -13.04 7.18 7.87
CA THR A 87 -12.86 7.17 6.41
C THR A 87 -11.39 7.44 6.07
N HIS A 88 -10.79 6.59 5.24
CA HIS A 88 -9.40 6.77 4.81
C HIS A 88 -9.30 7.03 3.30
N PRO A 89 -8.87 8.23 2.85
CA PRO A 89 -8.57 8.48 1.45
C PRO A 89 -7.23 7.84 1.08
N TRP A 90 -7.21 6.88 0.17
CA TRP A 90 -6.02 6.20 -0.31
C TRP A 90 -5.60 6.74 -1.66
N HIS A 91 -4.34 7.15 -1.76
CA HIS A 91 -3.74 7.76 -2.94
C HIS A 91 -2.58 6.90 -3.48
N LEU A 92 -2.57 6.64 -4.79
CA LEU A 92 -1.51 5.93 -5.49
C LEU A 92 -0.68 6.89 -6.34
N HIS A 93 0.64 6.83 -6.14
CA HIS A 93 1.58 7.60 -6.95
C HIS A 93 1.82 6.92 -8.30
N GLY A 94 2.10 7.73 -9.33
CA GLY A 94 2.57 7.28 -10.64
C GLY A 94 1.55 6.53 -11.50
N HIS A 95 0.31 6.35 -11.02
CA HIS A 95 -0.76 5.65 -11.72
C HIS A 95 -2.11 6.26 -11.36
N ASP A 96 -3.05 6.23 -12.30
CA ASP A 96 -4.47 6.17 -11.97
C ASP A 96 -4.92 4.70 -11.90
N PHE A 97 -6.05 4.44 -11.25
CA PHE A 97 -6.66 3.13 -11.09
C PHE A 97 -8.16 3.19 -11.34
N TRP A 98 -8.73 2.07 -11.79
CA TRP A 98 -10.17 1.88 -11.88
C TRP A 98 -10.73 1.48 -10.52
N VAL A 99 -11.76 2.17 -10.05
CA VAL A 99 -12.52 1.76 -8.86
C VAL A 99 -13.55 0.73 -9.29
N LEU A 100 -13.32 -0.53 -8.91
CA LEU A 100 -14.14 -1.66 -9.33
C LEU A 100 -15.41 -1.80 -8.51
N GLY A 101 -15.37 -1.43 -7.23
CA GLY A 101 -16.52 -1.54 -6.35
C GLY A 101 -16.18 -1.22 -4.91
N TYR A 102 -17.22 -1.14 -4.09
CA TYR A 102 -17.13 -0.94 -2.66
C TYR A 102 -18.27 -1.68 -1.98
N GLY A 103 -18.15 -1.89 -0.68
CA GLY A 103 -19.17 -2.54 0.12
C GLY A 103 -18.97 -2.31 1.61
N GLU A 104 -20.01 -2.61 2.36
CA GLU A 104 -19.97 -2.63 3.82
C GLU A 104 -19.53 -4.01 4.33
N GLY A 105 -18.96 -4.04 5.53
CA GLY A 105 -18.49 -5.24 6.17
C GLY A 105 -17.16 -5.75 5.62
N LYS A 106 -16.92 -7.04 5.85
CA LYS A 106 -15.70 -7.72 5.43
C LYS A 106 -15.82 -8.16 3.97
N PHE A 107 -14.80 -7.87 3.17
CA PHE A 107 -14.74 -8.32 1.78
C PHE A 107 -14.88 -9.84 1.67
N ASN A 108 -15.80 -10.28 0.81
CA ASN A 108 -16.02 -11.68 0.49
C ASN A 108 -15.42 -12.01 -0.88
N GLU A 109 -14.25 -12.64 -0.87
CA GLU A 109 -13.50 -13.02 -2.07
C GLU A 109 -14.31 -13.87 -3.07
N SER A 110 -15.32 -14.61 -2.62
CA SER A 110 -16.16 -15.47 -3.47
C SER A 110 -17.37 -14.76 -4.08
N ASN A 111 -17.82 -13.65 -3.50
CA ASN A 111 -19.10 -13.01 -3.89
C ASN A 111 -18.94 -11.57 -4.35
N ASP A 112 -18.07 -10.80 -3.71
CA ASP A 112 -17.92 -9.37 -4.00
C ASP A 112 -17.32 -9.09 -5.38
N PRO A 113 -16.36 -9.89 -5.90
CA PRO A 113 -15.89 -9.72 -7.28
C PRO A 113 -16.98 -9.85 -8.34
N LYS A 114 -18.07 -10.59 -8.06
CA LYS A 114 -19.21 -10.73 -8.97
C LYS A 114 -20.00 -9.42 -9.13
N ARG A 115 -19.81 -8.49 -8.19
CA ARG A 115 -20.47 -7.18 -8.14
C ARG A 115 -19.59 -6.05 -8.65
N TYR A 116 -18.39 -6.35 -9.16
CA TYR A 116 -17.51 -5.33 -9.72
C TYR A 116 -18.12 -4.68 -10.96
N ASN A 117 -17.99 -3.36 -11.05
CA ASN A 117 -18.19 -2.66 -12.30
C ASN A 117 -16.97 -2.89 -13.21
N LEU A 118 -17.14 -3.76 -14.20
CA LEU A 118 -16.13 -4.06 -15.22
C LEU A 118 -16.48 -3.45 -16.60
N VAL A 119 -17.56 -2.66 -16.68
CA VAL A 119 -18.05 -2.06 -17.92
C VAL A 119 -17.54 -0.63 -18.05
N ASP A 120 -17.79 0.20 -17.04
CA ASP A 120 -17.46 1.62 -17.03
C ASP A 120 -16.97 2.13 -15.64
N PRO A 121 -15.99 1.46 -15.01
CA PRO A 121 -15.47 1.91 -13.72
C PRO A 121 -14.79 3.28 -13.83
N ILE A 122 -15.00 4.12 -12.82
CA ILE A 122 -14.36 5.43 -12.74
C ILE A 122 -12.85 5.29 -12.51
N MET A 123 -12.07 6.07 -13.25
CA MET A 123 -10.62 6.17 -13.08
C MET A 123 -10.28 7.30 -12.10
N LYS A 124 -9.45 7.00 -11.09
CA LYS A 124 -9.03 7.95 -10.04
C LYS A 124 -7.59 7.66 -9.63
N ASN A 125 -6.92 8.64 -9.03
CA ASN A 125 -5.68 8.43 -8.26
C ASN A 125 -5.93 8.36 -6.74
N THR A 126 -7.13 8.74 -6.28
CA THR A 126 -7.48 8.77 -4.85
C THR A 126 -8.89 8.24 -4.63
N VAL A 127 -9.06 7.31 -3.69
CA VAL A 127 -10.36 6.73 -3.33
C VAL A 127 -10.48 6.54 -1.82
N ALA A 128 -11.66 6.83 -1.27
CA ALA A 128 -11.93 6.60 0.14
C ALA A 128 -12.31 5.13 0.38
N VAL A 129 -11.76 4.52 1.42
CA VAL A 129 -12.36 3.34 2.05
C VAL A 129 -13.21 3.80 3.23
N GLN A 130 -14.49 3.44 3.23
CA GLN A 130 -15.47 3.90 4.22
C GLN A 130 -15.38 3.10 5.53
N PRO A 131 -15.90 3.63 6.66
CA PRO A 131 -15.92 2.93 7.94
C PRO A 131 -16.49 1.52 7.82
N TYR A 132 -15.79 0.55 8.40
CA TYR A 132 -16.15 -0.88 8.36
C TYR A 132 -16.43 -1.46 6.96
N GLY A 133 -15.95 -0.81 5.91
CA GLY A 133 -16.20 -1.24 4.54
C GLY A 133 -14.94 -1.68 3.82
N TRP A 134 -15.10 -1.97 2.53
CA TRP A 134 -14.02 -2.27 1.62
C TRP A 134 -14.14 -1.48 0.32
N THR A 135 -13.03 -1.33 -0.38
CA THR A 135 -12.98 -0.72 -1.72
C THR A 135 -11.98 -1.47 -2.58
N ALA A 136 -12.43 -1.95 -3.73
CA ALA A 136 -11.62 -2.69 -4.69
C ALA A 136 -11.18 -1.77 -5.85
N LEU A 137 -9.91 -1.83 -6.19
CA LEU A 137 -9.31 -1.06 -7.27
C LEU A 137 -8.39 -1.92 -8.13
N ARG A 138 -8.23 -1.53 -9.40
CA ARG A 138 -7.37 -2.20 -10.37
C ARG A 138 -6.50 -1.21 -11.11
N PHE A 139 -5.23 -1.54 -11.28
CA PHE A 139 -4.30 -0.77 -12.11
C PHE A 139 -3.34 -1.69 -12.86
N ARG A 140 -2.61 -1.13 -13.83
CA ARG A 140 -1.53 -1.82 -14.51
C ARG A 140 -0.20 -1.29 -13.98
N ALA A 141 0.70 -2.17 -13.56
CA ALA A 141 2.03 -1.81 -13.04
C ALA A 141 3.01 -1.52 -14.19
N ASP A 142 2.68 -0.56 -15.05
CA ASP A 142 3.37 -0.25 -16.31
C ASP A 142 4.24 1.00 -16.28
N ASN A 143 4.37 1.66 -15.12
CA ASN A 143 5.26 2.80 -14.92
C ASN A 143 6.53 2.38 -14.14
N PRO A 144 7.72 2.30 -14.79
CA PRO A 144 8.98 1.95 -14.13
C PRO A 144 9.33 2.89 -12.98
N GLY A 145 9.44 2.36 -11.77
CA GLY A 145 9.80 3.18 -10.60
C GLY A 145 9.39 2.57 -9.27
N VAL A 146 9.40 3.45 -8.26
CA VAL A 146 8.98 3.15 -6.90
C VAL A 146 7.89 4.15 -6.51
N TRP A 147 6.74 3.65 -6.09
CA TRP A 147 5.51 4.41 -5.96
C TRP A 147 4.89 4.17 -4.59
N ALA A 148 4.60 5.25 -3.86
CA ALA A 148 3.89 5.16 -2.61
C ALA A 148 2.40 4.91 -2.87
N PHE A 149 1.80 4.07 -2.04
CA PHE A 149 0.35 3.92 -1.92
C PHE A 149 -0.02 4.09 -0.46
N HIS A 150 -0.74 5.17 -0.13
CA HIS A 150 -0.86 5.59 1.26
C HIS A 150 -2.18 6.31 1.55
N CYS A 151 -2.52 6.38 2.84
CA CYS A 151 -3.56 7.27 3.30
C CYS A 151 -3.13 8.73 3.10
N HIS A 152 -4.00 9.55 2.53
CA HIS A 152 -3.77 10.96 2.23
C HIS A 152 -4.17 11.90 3.38
N ILE A 153 -4.34 11.34 4.58
CA ILE A 153 -4.38 12.09 5.84
C ILE A 153 -2.96 12.10 6.38
N GLU A 154 -2.36 13.29 6.48
CA GLU A 154 -0.92 13.46 6.76
C GLU A 154 -0.49 12.80 8.08
N SER A 155 -1.30 12.90 9.14
CA SER A 155 -1.02 12.23 10.41
C SER A 155 -0.97 10.71 10.26
N HIS A 156 -1.87 10.12 9.48
CA HIS A 156 -1.92 8.68 9.24
C HIS A 156 -0.73 8.22 8.40
N PHE A 157 -0.39 8.97 7.36
CA PHE A 157 0.83 8.77 6.56
C PHE A 157 2.08 8.76 7.45
N PHE A 158 2.25 9.78 8.29
CA PHE A 158 3.39 9.92 9.19
C PHE A 158 3.46 8.78 10.21
N MET A 159 2.31 8.31 10.70
CA MET A 159 2.18 7.22 11.66
C MET A 159 2.29 5.81 11.04
N GLY A 160 2.50 5.69 9.73
CA GLY A 160 2.83 4.42 9.06
C GLY A 160 1.74 3.82 8.17
N MET A 161 0.65 4.53 7.87
CA MET A 161 -0.42 4.07 6.97
C MET A 161 -0.03 4.19 5.49
N ARG A 162 1.00 3.45 5.10
CA ARG A 162 1.61 3.48 3.77
C ARG A 162 2.13 2.10 3.40
N ILE A 163 2.08 1.80 2.11
CA ILE A 163 2.91 0.77 1.49
C ILE A 163 3.67 1.37 0.29
N VAL A 164 4.62 0.61 -0.23
CA VAL A 164 5.44 1.02 -1.38
C VAL A 164 5.43 -0.10 -2.41
N PHE A 165 5.07 0.26 -3.64
CA PHE A 165 5.17 -0.59 -4.82
C PHE A 165 6.44 -0.28 -5.59
N ALA A 166 7.12 -1.31 -6.09
CA ALA A 166 8.22 -1.16 -7.05
C ALA A 166 7.93 -2.02 -8.28
N SER A 167 8.09 -1.45 -9.47
CA SER A 167 7.89 -2.14 -10.75
C SER A 167 8.91 -1.67 -11.78
N GLY A 168 9.43 -2.59 -12.59
CA GLY A 168 10.29 -2.27 -13.75
C GLY A 168 11.56 -1.49 -13.42
N ILE A 169 12.21 -1.73 -12.28
CA ILE A 169 13.43 -0.98 -11.87
C ILE A 169 14.57 -1.08 -12.91
N ASP A 170 14.67 -2.22 -13.59
CA ASP A 170 15.60 -2.45 -14.70
C ASP A 170 15.40 -1.47 -15.87
N ARG A 171 14.18 -0.93 -16.02
CA ARG A 171 13.77 0.02 -17.09
C ARG A 171 13.89 1.48 -16.69
N VAL A 172 14.20 1.79 -15.43
CA VAL A 172 14.43 3.16 -14.97
C VAL A 172 15.69 3.71 -15.65
N ALA A 173 15.62 4.95 -16.15
CA ALA A 173 16.76 5.62 -16.77
C ALA A 173 17.92 5.87 -15.77
N ASN A 174 19.00 6.46 -16.26
CA ASN A 174 20.10 6.87 -15.38
C ASN A 174 19.60 7.93 -14.39
N LEU A 175 19.93 7.72 -13.11
CA LEU A 175 19.55 8.63 -12.05
C LEU A 175 20.45 9.88 -12.08
N PRO A 176 19.90 11.10 -11.90
CA PRO A 176 20.70 12.32 -11.79
C PRO A 176 21.71 12.22 -10.64
N SER A 177 22.91 12.76 -10.80
CA SER A 177 23.91 12.79 -9.72
C SER A 177 23.46 13.63 -8.51
N SER A 178 22.59 14.62 -8.74
CA SER A 178 22.07 15.52 -7.71
C SER A 178 21.24 14.84 -6.63
N ILE A 179 20.72 13.62 -6.85
CA ILE A 179 19.92 12.89 -5.86
C ILE A 179 20.74 11.95 -4.97
N MET A 180 22.07 11.91 -5.13
CA MET A 180 22.99 11.02 -4.41
C MET A 180 23.53 11.64 -3.10
N GLY A 181 22.66 12.31 -2.33
CA GLY A 181 23.08 13.16 -1.20
C GLY A 181 22.85 12.59 0.20
N CYS A 182 22.18 11.45 0.35
CA CYS A 182 21.73 10.94 1.66
C CYS A 182 21.85 9.42 1.78
N GLY A 183 21.79 8.92 3.02
CA GLY A 183 21.87 7.49 3.32
C GLY A 183 23.11 6.82 2.71
N GLN A 184 22.95 5.59 2.25
CA GLN A 184 24.00 4.84 1.53
C GLN A 184 24.23 5.34 0.09
N ALA A 185 23.37 6.24 -0.39
CA ALA A 185 23.54 6.89 -1.69
C ALA A 185 24.50 8.07 -1.65
N LYS A 186 24.86 8.55 -0.44
CA LYS A 186 25.75 9.70 -0.26
C LYS A 186 27.12 9.40 -0.85
N ARG A 187 27.51 10.19 -1.86
CA ARG A 187 28.86 10.19 -2.45
C ARG A 187 29.52 11.54 -2.24
#